data_AF-A0A5Q0GIG4-F1
#
_entry.id   AF-A0A5Q0GIG4-F1
#
_cell.length_a   1.000
_cell.length_b   1.000
_cell.length_c   1.000
_cell.angle_alpha   90.00
_cell.angle_beta   90.00
_cell.angle_gamma   90.00
#
_symmetry.space_group_name_H-M   'P 1'
#
loop_
_entity.id
_entity.type
_entity.pdbx_description
1 polymer ?
#
loop_
_entity_poly.entity_id
_entity_poly.type
_entity_poly.pdbx_seq_one_letter_code
_entity_poly.pdbx_strand_id
1 'polypeptide(L)'
;MDIAGLRALVDRGVNIFHGHSAHLFQCVEQYKQGLILYDTGDFLDDYAVDPVLRNDWSFVFLVEVSDRRLYKLRLIPAFLSYTQVALDKGGEFTAICQRMQFLCASFNTSIIQTTEGLEVNLGAGKNATISSNPSL
;
A
#
# COMPACT_ATOMS: atom_id res chain seq x y z
N MET A 1 12.14 -0.87 11.64
CA MET A 1 10.86 -1.30 12.26
C MET A 1 10.90 -2.80 12.50
N ASP A 2 10.40 -3.31 13.63
CA ASP A 2 10.36 -4.75 13.92
C ASP A 2 9.10 -5.41 13.34
N ILE A 3 9.29 -6.37 12.43
CA ILE A 3 8.22 -7.15 11.78
C ILE A 3 7.41 -7.95 12.82
N ALA A 4 8.08 -8.53 13.82
CA ALA A 4 7.41 -9.38 14.81
C ALA A 4 6.46 -8.56 15.68
N GLY A 5 6.91 -7.39 16.15
CA GLY A 5 6.08 -6.45 16.89
C GLY A 5 4.83 -6.01 16.12
N LEU A 6 4.96 -5.69 14.83
CA LEU A 6 3.83 -5.26 14.00
C LEU A 6 2.80 -6.39 13.77
N ARG A 7 3.26 -7.61 13.48
CA ARG A 7 2.37 -8.78 13.38
C ARG A 7 1.66 -9.07 14.71
N ALA A 8 2.34 -8.87 15.84
CA ALA A 8 1.76 -9.03 17.17
C ALA A 8 0.69 -7.98 17.51
N LEU A 9 0.68 -6.82 16.85
CA LEU A 9 -0.41 -5.84 16.94
C LEU A 9 -1.64 -6.31 16.16
N VAL A 10 -1.44 -6.87 14.97
CA VAL A 10 -2.53 -7.46 14.18
C VAL A 10 -3.16 -8.64 14.93
N ASP A 11 -2.34 -9.46 15.59
CA ASP A 11 -2.81 -10.55 16.46
C ASP A 11 -3.67 -10.06 17.63
N ARG A 12 -3.49 -8.80 18.06
CA ARG A 12 -4.27 -8.14 19.11
C ARG A 12 -5.49 -7.36 18.57
N GLY A 13 -5.76 -7.44 17.28
CA GLY A 13 -6.95 -6.87 16.65
C GLY A 13 -6.74 -5.57 15.88
N VAL A 14 -5.51 -5.11 15.67
CA VAL A 14 -5.24 -3.97 14.78
C VAL A 14 -5.54 -4.37 13.33
N ASN A 15 -6.40 -3.61 12.66
CA ASN A 15 -6.74 -3.86 11.25
C ASN A 15 -5.74 -3.21 10.29
N ILE A 16 -5.29 -1.99 10.57
CA ILE A 16 -4.33 -1.27 9.73
C ILE A 16 -3.23 -0.70 10.62
N PHE A 17 -1.98 -0.98 10.26
CA PHE A 17 -0.83 -0.25 10.75
C PHE A 17 -0.32 0.69 9.67
N HIS A 18 -0.13 1.97 10.01
CA HIS A 18 0.35 3.00 9.10
C HIS A 18 1.66 3.59 9.63
N GLY A 19 2.78 3.11 9.09
CA GLY A 19 4.12 3.61 9.41
C GLY A 19 4.42 4.90 8.66
N HIS A 20 5.12 5.80 9.35
CA HIS A 20 5.66 7.04 8.80
C HIS A 20 7.00 7.34 9.51
N SER A 21 7.80 8.26 8.93
CA SER A 21 9.06 8.84 9.46
C SER A 21 10.34 8.44 8.73
N ALA A 22 10.34 7.39 7.89
CA ALA A 22 11.51 7.07 7.09
C ALA A 22 11.65 7.97 5.85
N HIS A 23 10.60 8.69 5.48
CA HIS A 23 10.53 9.51 4.26
C HIS A 23 10.72 8.68 2.96
N LEU A 24 10.56 7.36 3.06
CA LEU A 24 10.73 6.39 1.99
C LEU A 24 9.64 5.34 2.10
N PHE A 25 8.90 5.09 1.02
CA PHE A 25 7.94 3.99 1.05
C PHE A 25 8.68 2.66 1.26
N GLN A 26 8.08 1.81 2.09
CA GLN A 26 8.51 0.45 2.34
C GLN A 26 7.43 -0.52 1.87
N CYS A 27 7.68 -1.83 2.02
CA CYS A 27 6.70 -2.82 1.62
C CYS A 27 5.33 -2.63 2.33
N VAL A 28 4.28 -3.11 1.67
CA VAL A 28 2.98 -3.39 2.26
C VAL A 28 2.79 -4.89 2.48
N GLU A 29 2.38 -5.27 3.68
CA GLU A 29 2.15 -6.67 4.04
C GLU A 29 0.68 -6.91 4.37
N GLN A 30 0.07 -7.89 3.70
CA GLN A 30 -1.13 -8.51 4.21
C GLN A 30 -0.75 -9.60 5.21
N TYR A 31 -1.09 -9.40 6.48
CA TYR A 31 -0.89 -10.39 7.53
C TYR A 31 -2.23 -10.74 8.17
N LYS A 32 -2.70 -11.98 7.99
CA LYS A 32 -4.05 -12.43 8.38
C LYS A 32 -5.12 -11.47 7.81
N GLN A 33 -6.01 -10.96 8.66
CA GLN A 33 -7.03 -9.95 8.31
C GLN A 33 -6.54 -8.50 8.39
N GLY A 34 -5.25 -8.28 8.68
CA GLY A 34 -4.66 -6.96 8.83
C GLY A 34 -3.81 -6.53 7.65
N LEU A 35 -3.64 -5.22 7.52
CA LEU A 35 -2.76 -4.57 6.56
C LEU A 35 -1.66 -3.80 7.30
N ILE A 36 -0.41 -4.06 6.96
CA ILE A 36 0.75 -3.38 7.53
C ILE A 36 1.40 -2.56 6.42
N LEU A 37 1.41 -1.24 6.59
CA LEU A 37 2.15 -0.30 5.74
C LEU A 37 3.41 0.09 6.53
N TYR A 38 4.56 -0.48 6.17
CA TYR A 38 5.77 -0.35 7.00
C TYR A 38 6.29 1.09 7.08
N ASP A 39 6.22 1.80 5.96
CA ASP A 39 6.36 3.26 5.85
C ASP A 39 5.74 3.69 4.52
N THR A 40 5.00 4.79 4.50
CA THR A 40 4.31 5.28 3.30
C THR A 40 5.10 6.32 2.52
N GLY A 41 6.29 6.70 2.99
CA GLY A 41 7.06 7.80 2.41
C GLY A 41 6.36 9.13 2.56
N ASP A 42 6.86 10.13 1.84
CA ASP A 42 6.32 11.48 1.87
C ASP A 42 5.19 11.67 0.86
N PHE A 43 4.34 12.66 1.15
CA PHE A 43 3.35 13.17 0.20
C PHE A 43 3.55 14.66 -0.13
N LEU A 44 4.46 15.34 0.55
CA LEU A 44 4.93 16.67 0.20
C LEU A 44 6.40 16.71 0.60
N ASP A 45 7.27 17.18 -0.28
CA ASP A 45 8.70 17.14 -0.04
C ASP A 45 9.33 18.54 -0.14
N ASP A 46 10.08 18.89 0.90
CA ASP A 46 10.96 20.04 1.03
C ASP A 46 12.43 19.64 1.26
N TYR A 47 12.75 18.34 1.18
CA TYR A 47 14.10 17.79 1.30
C TYR A 47 14.84 17.71 -0.04
N ALA A 48 16.16 17.52 0.05
CA ALA A 48 16.98 17.17 -1.10
C ALA A 48 16.70 15.71 -1.51
N VAL A 49 16.64 15.47 -2.82
CA VAL A 49 16.42 14.12 -3.37
C VAL A 49 17.68 13.27 -3.21
N ASP A 50 17.54 12.12 -2.57
CA ASP A 50 18.56 11.09 -2.53
C ASP A 50 18.53 10.29 -3.86
N PRO A 51 19.64 10.25 -4.62
CA PRO A 51 19.65 9.62 -5.95
C PRO A 51 19.47 8.10 -5.93
N VAL A 52 19.66 7.45 -4.78
CA VAL A 52 19.56 5.99 -4.62
C VAL A 52 18.27 5.62 -3.89
N LEU A 53 17.98 6.30 -2.78
CA LEU A 53 16.81 6.02 -1.97
C LEU A 53 15.53 6.56 -2.61
N ARG A 54 15.61 7.62 -3.43
CA ARG A 54 14.48 8.23 -4.14
C ARG A 54 13.31 8.54 -3.19
N ASN A 55 13.57 9.41 -2.21
CA ASN A 55 12.53 9.98 -1.34
C ASN A 55 11.49 10.84 -2.09
N ASP A 56 11.81 11.18 -3.34
CA ASP A 56 10.88 11.79 -4.30
C ASP A 56 9.85 10.81 -4.89
N TRP A 57 9.94 9.51 -4.55
CA TRP A 57 8.96 8.51 -4.97
C TRP A 57 8.01 8.14 -3.83
N SER A 58 6.73 8.03 -4.16
CA SER A 58 5.69 7.66 -3.21
C SER A 58 4.51 7.01 -3.91
N PHE A 59 3.44 6.77 -3.16
CA PHE A 59 2.14 6.34 -3.66
C PHE A 59 1.02 7.09 -2.95
N VAL A 60 -0.12 7.25 -3.62
CA VAL A 60 -1.40 7.40 -2.93
C VAL A 60 -1.85 6.00 -2.51
N PHE A 61 -2.00 5.79 -1.20
CA PHE A 61 -2.47 4.54 -0.60
C PHE A 61 -3.98 4.61 -0.38
N LEU A 62 -4.76 3.90 -1.20
CA LEU A 62 -6.22 3.86 -1.09
C LEU A 62 -6.65 2.50 -0.53
N VAL A 63 -7.13 2.48 0.71
CA VAL A 63 -7.66 1.27 1.34
C VAL A 63 -9.18 1.26 1.24
N GLU A 64 -9.74 0.23 0.62
CA GLU A 64 -11.18 0.02 0.53
C GLU A 64 -11.67 -0.82 1.72
N VAL A 65 -12.64 -0.25 2.45
CA VAL A 65 -13.19 -0.82 3.68
C VAL A 65 -14.72 -0.89 3.56
N SER A 66 -15.30 -2.05 3.88
CA SER A 66 -16.74 -2.26 4.05
C SER A 66 -16.99 -3.18 5.24
N ASP A 67 -18.11 -3.07 5.94
CA ASP A 67 -18.47 -4.00 7.04
C ASP A 67 -17.34 -4.27 8.05
N ARG A 68 -16.50 -3.25 8.33
CA ARG A 68 -15.31 -3.31 9.19
C ARG A 68 -14.23 -4.30 8.72
N ARG A 69 -14.19 -4.60 7.42
CA ARG A 69 -13.22 -5.49 6.76
C ARG A 69 -12.48 -4.74 5.66
N LEU A 70 -11.23 -5.14 5.43
CA LEU A 70 -10.41 -4.63 4.33
C LEU A 70 -10.62 -5.50 3.10
N TYR A 71 -10.85 -4.88 1.94
CA TYR A 71 -11.12 -5.60 0.70
C TYR A 71 -9.96 -5.49 -0.27
N LYS A 72 -9.42 -4.28 -0.37
CA LYS A 72 -8.47 -3.92 -1.41
C LYS A 72 -7.59 -2.79 -0.92
N LEU A 73 -6.33 -2.85 -1.30
CA LEU A 73 -5.42 -1.72 -1.27
C LEU A 73 -5.03 -1.39 -2.71
N ARG A 74 -5.23 -0.15 -3.12
CA ARG A 74 -4.69 0.39 -4.37
C ARG A 74 -3.52 1.32 -4.05
N LEU A 75 -2.45 1.17 -4.79
CA LEU A 75 -1.24 1.99 -4.71
C LEU A 75 -1.11 2.72 -6.04
N ILE A 76 -1.34 4.03 -6.04
CA ILE A 76 -1.22 4.87 -7.24
C ILE A 76 0.12 5.60 -7.18
N PRO A 77 1.09 5.32 -8.07
CA PRO A 77 2.40 5.95 -8.05
C PRO A 77 2.29 7.47 -8.03
N ALA A 78 3.06 8.09 -7.14
CA ALA A 78 3.19 9.52 -7.02
C ALA A 78 4.69 9.88 -7.11
N PHE A 79 4.95 10.99 -7.78
CA PHE A 79 6.26 11.60 -7.87
C PHE A 79 6.20 12.98 -7.22
N LEU A 80 7.19 13.25 -6.37
CA LEU A 80 7.34 14.49 -5.64
C LEU A 80 8.45 15.31 -6.30
N SER A 81 8.16 16.57 -6.55
CA SER A 81 9.17 17.59 -6.86
C SER A 81 9.04 18.70 -5.83
N TYR A 82 9.97 19.66 -5.83
CA TYR A 82 9.99 20.72 -4.83
C TYR A 82 8.60 21.38 -4.69
N THR A 83 7.95 21.16 -3.55
CA THR A 83 6.60 21.66 -3.22
C THR A 83 5.45 21.22 -4.14
N GLN A 84 5.63 20.18 -4.96
CA GLN A 84 4.61 19.69 -5.89
C GLN A 84 4.51 18.17 -5.88
N VAL A 85 3.29 17.67 -6.08
CA VAL A 85 2.99 16.23 -6.19
C VAL A 85 2.27 16.01 -7.50
N ALA A 86 2.76 15.07 -8.29
CA ALA A 86 2.09 14.61 -9.49
C ALA A 86 1.81 13.12 -9.36
N LEU A 87 0.62 12.70 -9.80
CA LEU A 87 0.40 11.29 -10.09
C LEU A 87 1.28 10.94 -11.29
N ASP A 88 2.09 9.91 -11.14
CA ASP A 88 2.92 9.50 -12.26
C ASP A 88 2.14 8.57 -13.18
N LYS A 89 2.11 8.91 -14.47
CA LYS A 89 1.62 8.07 -15.57
C LYS A 89 2.67 7.93 -16.68
N GLY A 90 3.90 8.37 -16.40
CA GLY A 90 5.02 8.51 -17.31
C GLY A 90 6.24 7.69 -16.88
N GLY A 91 7.44 8.24 -17.07
CA GLY A 91 8.70 7.49 -17.09
C GLY A 91 9.06 6.74 -15.80
N GLU A 92 8.67 7.22 -14.62
CA GLU A 92 9.04 6.61 -13.33
C GLU A 92 7.99 5.61 -12.82
N PHE A 93 6.77 5.61 -13.39
CA PHE A 93 5.66 4.74 -12.99
C PHE A 93 6.09 3.28 -12.86
N THR A 94 6.76 2.79 -13.90
CA THR A 94 7.23 1.40 -13.96
C THR A 94 8.27 1.13 -12.88
N ALA A 95 9.21 2.05 -12.68
CA ALA A 95 10.29 1.89 -11.70
C ALA A 95 9.75 1.92 -10.25
N ILE A 96 8.83 2.85 -9.95
CA ILE A 96 8.15 2.96 -8.65
C ILE A 96 7.38 1.66 -8.35
N CYS A 97 6.59 1.16 -9.31
CA CYS A 97 5.85 -0.10 -9.18
C CYS A 97 6.78 -1.29 -8.94
N GLN A 98 7.84 -1.43 -9.75
CA GLN A 98 8.82 -2.51 -9.62
C GLN A 98 9.53 -2.48 -8.27
N ARG A 99 9.85 -1.29 -7.74
CA ARG A 99 10.47 -1.14 -6.42
C ARG A 99 9.55 -1.66 -5.32
N MET A 100 8.27 -1.27 -5.33
CA MET A 100 7.30 -1.78 -4.34
C MET A 100 7.14 -3.30 -4.43
N GLN A 101 7.01 -3.85 -5.64
CA GLN A 101 6.94 -5.30 -5.85
C GLN A 101 8.19 -6.01 -5.33
N PHE A 102 9.38 -5.46 -5.59
CA PHE A 102 10.64 -6.00 -5.09
C PHE A 102 10.71 -5.98 -3.56
N LEU A 103 10.38 -4.86 -2.92
CA LEU A 103 10.34 -4.74 -1.46
C LEU A 103 9.38 -5.76 -0.84
N CYS A 104 8.28 -6.04 -1.53
CA CYS A 104 7.28 -7.00 -1.08
C CYS A 104 7.50 -8.45 -1.48
N ALA A 105 8.50 -8.76 -2.30
CA ALA A 105 8.75 -10.13 -2.75
C ALA A 105 9.04 -11.12 -1.61
N SER A 106 9.57 -10.62 -0.47
CA SER A 106 9.83 -11.43 0.72
C SER A 106 8.59 -11.67 1.60
N PHE A 107 7.48 -11.03 1.28
CA PHE A 107 6.21 -11.14 1.99
C PHE A 107 5.21 -11.91 1.12
N ASN A 108 4.35 -12.71 1.72
CA ASN A 108 3.30 -13.45 1.01
C ASN A 108 2.12 -12.56 0.58
N THR A 109 2.40 -11.32 0.16
CA THR A 109 1.40 -10.34 -0.25
C THR A 109 1.21 -10.43 -1.77
N SER A 110 -0.01 -10.74 -2.20
CA SER A 110 -0.33 -10.80 -3.63
C SER A 110 -0.52 -9.40 -4.20
N ILE A 111 0.48 -8.92 -4.95
CA ILE A 111 0.46 -7.61 -5.61
C ILE A 111 0.29 -7.80 -7.11
N ILE A 112 -0.72 -7.14 -7.69
CA ILE A 112 -1.01 -7.17 -9.11
C ILE A 112 -0.79 -5.77 -9.69
N GLN A 113 -0.10 -5.67 -10.82
CA GLN A 113 0.04 -4.40 -11.53
C GLN A 113 -1.19 -4.11 -12.38
N THR A 114 -1.67 -2.87 -12.32
CA THR A 114 -2.81 -2.35 -13.07
C THR A 114 -2.36 -1.14 -13.92
N THR A 115 -3.27 -0.59 -14.72
CA THR A 115 -3.01 0.64 -15.49
C THR A 115 -2.84 1.88 -14.61
N GLU A 116 -3.30 1.83 -13.36
CA GLU A 116 -3.24 2.96 -12.42
C GLU A 116 -2.15 2.79 -11.34
N GLY A 117 -1.49 1.63 -11.29
CA GLY A 117 -0.45 1.36 -10.30
C GLY A 117 -0.44 -0.09 -9.87
N LEU A 118 -0.57 -0.33 -8.57
CA LEU A 118 -0.60 -1.67 -7.99
C LEU A 118 -1.89 -1.90 -7.19
N GLU A 119 -2.31 -3.15 -7.11
CA GLU A 119 -3.45 -3.58 -6.31
C GLU A 119 -3.07 -4.79 -5.45
N VAL A 120 -3.51 -4.76 -4.18
CA VAL A 120 -3.46 -5.90 -3.26
C VAL A 120 -4.89 -6.31 -2.93
N ASN A 121 -5.22 -7.54 -3.27
CA ASN A 121 -6.51 -8.12 -2.90
C ASN A 121 -6.43 -8.64 -1.47
N LEU A 122 -7.01 -7.89 -0.54
CA LEU A 122 -6.99 -8.22 0.89
C LEU A 122 -8.02 -9.29 1.25
N GLY A 123 -8.89 -9.65 0.29
CA GLY A 123 -9.80 -10.78 0.40
C GLY A 123 -10.70 -10.66 1.63
N ALA A 124 -11.88 -10.08 1.47
CA ALA A 124 -12.95 -10.35 2.43
C ALA A 124 -13.05 -11.87 2.59
N GLY A 125 -12.85 -12.37 3.80
CA GLY A 125 -12.81 -13.80 4.08
C GLY A 125 -13.93 -14.48 3.30
N LYS A 126 -13.56 -15.47 2.46
CA LYS A 126 -14.48 -16.24 1.61
C LYS A 126 -15.79 -16.48 2.36
N ASN A 127 -16.85 -15.73 2.04
CA ASN A 127 -18.27 -15.93 2.37
C ASN A 127 -19.07 -14.61 2.26
N ALA A 128 -19.10 -14.02 1.07
CA ALA A 128 -20.18 -13.10 0.69
C ALA A 128 -20.83 -13.64 -0.60
N THR A 129 -21.54 -14.77 -0.46
CA THR A 129 -22.52 -15.16 -1.47
C THR A 129 -23.67 -14.17 -1.35
N ILE A 130 -23.73 -13.19 -2.25
CA ILE A 130 -24.90 -12.34 -2.39
C ILE A 130 -26.03 -13.25 -2.90
N SER A 131 -26.91 -13.66 -2.01
CA SER A 131 -28.23 -14.20 -2.39
C SER A 131 -29.04 -13.02 -2.90
N SER A 132 -29.04 -12.81 -4.22
CA SER A 132 -30.03 -11.97 -4.87
C SER A 132 -31.35 -12.74 -4.90
N ASN A 133 -32.21 -12.50 -3.91
CA ASN A 133 -33.60 -12.93 -3.97
C ASN A 133 -34.46 -11.68 -4.22
N PRO A 134 -35.00 -11.47 -5.44
CA PRO A 134 -35.96 -10.39 -5.65
C PRO A 134 -37.28 -10.82 -5.00
N SER A 135 -37.70 -10.08 -3.98
CA SER A 135 -39.02 -10.25 -3.37
C SER A 135 -39.93 -9.10 -3.80
N LEU A 136 -40.94 -9.46 -4.59
CA LEU A 136 -42.21 -8.79 -4.92
C LEU A 136 -42.16 -7.41 -5.59
#